data_AF-A0A7M1XJQ9-F1
#
_entry.id   AF-A0A7M1XJQ9-F1
#
_cell.length_a   1.000
_cell.length_b   1.000
_cell.length_c   1.000
_cell.angle_alpha   90.00
_cell.angle_beta   90.00
_cell.angle_gamma   90.00
#
_symmetry.space_group_name_H-M   'P 1'
#
loop_
_entity.id
_entity.type
_entity.pdbx_description
1 polymer ?
#
loop_
_entity_poly.entity_id
_entity_poly.type
_entity_poly.pdbx_seq_one_letter_code
_entity_poly.pdbx_strand_id
1 'polypeptide(L)'
;MEENKEIQTSNKEIVSAIQIPVAKYKWYQEGIIAGIIILLLTAGVYLVVKLIPIYTIEVPLVYITYSQGKSITFSGDFGIWSLILGALVSILYYVLFFFIRPSGITPDFGPKAKWLIAYIILALFGYLAYLVIAILLSGWSISLATSSGVATLLVGIYDYLIYKSYMEGRTMSNALFWEIFRFAIVGLVAAIFDFATCFIFQFIIFNGSTAFYVTGIATGMGFVIGVTINYLMSTYMVYKAAKSNFSKSAKGIITFLVLSILGLLIGVGIQYVLYDFLFINLRVSFLTYPVDFVIRTLVVMVYNYITRKLFIYR
;
A
#
# COMPACT_ATOMS: atom_id res chain seq x y z
N MET A 1 0.63 -11.58 42.43
CA MET A 1 1.80 -12.07 41.64
C MET A 1 1.44 -13.30 40.82
N GLU A 2 0.55 -14.17 41.31
CA GLU A 2 -0.01 -15.31 40.56
C GLU A 2 -0.93 -14.91 39.41
N GLU A 3 -1.78 -13.90 39.57
CA GLU A 3 -2.68 -13.41 38.52
C GLU A 3 -1.93 -12.90 37.27
N ASN A 4 -0.78 -12.23 37.45
CA ASN A 4 0.10 -11.83 36.34
C ASN A 4 0.83 -13.01 35.68
N LYS A 5 1.06 -14.11 36.43
CA LYS A 5 1.60 -15.36 35.86
C LYS A 5 0.51 -16.11 35.10
N GLU A 6 -0.72 -16.17 35.58
CA GLU A 6 -1.84 -16.77 34.84
C GLU A 6 -2.16 -16.00 33.56
N ILE A 7 -2.16 -14.66 33.58
CA ILE A 7 -2.35 -13.84 32.37
C ILE A 7 -1.20 -14.03 31.37
N GLN A 8 0.05 -14.18 31.84
CA GLN A 8 1.19 -14.45 30.97
C GLN A 8 1.20 -15.90 30.44
N THR A 9 0.71 -16.86 31.22
CA THR A 9 0.64 -18.27 30.84
C THR A 9 -0.51 -18.49 29.86
N SER A 10 -1.68 -17.89 30.12
CA SER A 10 -2.82 -17.83 29.21
C SER A 10 -2.46 -17.11 27.90
N ASN A 11 -1.74 -15.97 27.93
CA ASN A 11 -1.26 -15.35 26.70
C ASN A 11 -0.22 -16.21 25.95
N LYS A 12 0.65 -16.95 26.65
CA LYS A 12 1.58 -17.90 26.03
C LYS A 12 0.85 -19.07 25.38
N GLU A 13 -0.18 -19.61 26.03
CA GLU A 13 -1.01 -20.69 25.51
C GLU A 13 -1.87 -20.23 24.32
N ILE A 14 -2.47 -19.03 24.39
CA ILE A 14 -3.22 -18.43 23.28
C ILE A 14 -2.31 -18.16 22.08
N VAL A 15 -1.08 -17.65 22.30
CA VAL A 15 -0.09 -17.44 21.23
C VAL A 15 0.40 -18.77 20.65
N SER A 16 0.44 -19.84 21.46
CA SER A 16 0.78 -21.19 20.99
C SER A 16 -0.36 -21.91 20.23
N ALA A 17 -1.61 -21.46 20.40
CA ALA A 17 -2.81 -22.11 19.86
C ALA A 17 -3.32 -21.52 18.54
N ILE A 18 -2.77 -20.40 18.05
CA ILE A 18 -3.15 -19.87 16.72
C ILE A 18 -2.30 -20.58 15.65
N GLN A 19 -2.69 -21.81 15.32
CA GLN A 19 -2.11 -22.55 14.21
C GLN A 19 -2.43 -21.83 12.88
N ILE A 20 -1.38 -21.49 12.14
CA ILE A 20 -1.52 -20.94 10.79
C ILE A 20 -2.17 -22.03 9.92
N PRO A 21 -3.27 -21.73 9.20
CA PRO A 21 -3.90 -22.71 8.33
C PRO A 21 -2.90 -23.29 7.32
N VAL A 22 -2.82 -24.62 7.27
CA VAL A 22 -1.98 -25.33 6.31
C VAL A 22 -2.75 -25.41 4.99
N ALA A 23 -2.12 -24.95 3.91
CA ALA A 23 -2.75 -24.99 2.60
C ALA A 23 -2.88 -26.43 2.10
N LYS A 24 -3.96 -26.70 1.35
CA LYS A 24 -4.22 -28.01 0.75
C LYS A 24 -3.24 -28.32 -0.38
N TYR A 25 -2.84 -27.27 -1.11
CA TYR A 25 -1.97 -27.37 -2.27
C TYR A 25 -0.55 -26.90 -1.93
N LYS A 26 0.43 -27.29 -2.76
CA LYS A 26 1.79 -26.75 -2.65
C LYS A 26 1.83 -25.31 -3.17
N TRP A 27 2.74 -24.50 -2.66
CA TRP A 27 2.85 -23.06 -2.97
C TRP A 27 2.84 -22.73 -4.48
N TYR A 28 3.46 -23.57 -5.32
CA TYR A 28 3.49 -23.35 -6.77
C TYR A 28 2.15 -23.65 -7.45
N GLN A 29 1.38 -24.62 -6.94
CA GLN A 29 0.03 -24.93 -7.46
C GLN A 29 -0.93 -23.79 -7.13
N GLU A 30 -0.85 -23.27 -5.90
CA GLU A 30 -1.60 -22.08 -5.50
C GLU A 30 -1.27 -20.89 -6.40
N GLY A 31 0.02 -20.67 -6.65
CA GLY A 31 0.51 -19.60 -7.51
C GLY A 31 0.04 -19.74 -8.95
N ILE A 32 -0.01 -20.97 -9.49
CA ILE A 32 -0.55 -21.24 -10.83
C ILE A 32 -2.06 -20.93 -10.87
N ILE A 33 -2.85 -21.42 -9.91
CA ILE A 33 -4.30 -21.19 -9.89
C ILE A 33 -4.60 -19.68 -9.79
N ALA A 34 -3.96 -18.98 -8.85
CA ALA A 34 -4.11 -17.54 -8.69
C ALA A 34 -3.62 -16.78 -9.94
N GLY A 35 -2.48 -17.19 -10.50
CA GLY A 35 -1.92 -16.61 -11.72
C GLY A 35 -2.84 -16.74 -12.92
N ILE A 36 -3.48 -17.91 -13.11
CA ILE A 36 -4.46 -18.12 -14.18
C ILE A 36 -5.65 -17.18 -14.02
N ILE A 37 -6.21 -17.05 -12.81
CA ILE A 37 -7.33 -16.13 -12.54
C ILE A 37 -6.93 -14.69 -12.91
N ILE A 38 -5.76 -14.26 -12.44
CA ILE A 38 -5.25 -12.90 -12.67
C ILE A 38 -5.00 -12.65 -14.16
N LEU A 39 -4.37 -13.58 -14.87
CA LEU A 39 -4.05 -13.44 -16.28
C LEU A 39 -5.30 -13.49 -17.18
N LEU A 40 -6.27 -14.35 -16.87
CA LEU A 40 -7.53 -14.41 -17.61
C LEU A 40 -8.33 -13.11 -17.46
N LEU A 41 -8.42 -12.55 -16.25
CA LEU A 41 -9.06 -11.26 -16.04
C LEU A 41 -8.30 -10.12 -16.72
N THR A 42 -6.97 -10.14 -16.66
CA THR A 42 -6.13 -9.16 -17.36
C THR A 42 -6.37 -9.18 -18.87
N ALA A 43 -6.38 -10.38 -19.47
CA ALA A 43 -6.65 -10.55 -20.90
C ALA A 43 -8.08 -10.13 -21.25
N GLY A 44 -9.06 -10.48 -20.41
CA GLY A 44 -10.46 -10.08 -20.58
C GLY A 44 -10.62 -8.56 -20.57
N VAL A 45 -10.06 -7.87 -19.58
CA VAL A 45 -10.11 -6.40 -19.50
C VAL A 45 -9.40 -5.76 -20.70
N TYR A 46 -8.21 -6.25 -21.05
CA TYR A 46 -7.48 -5.75 -22.23
C TYR A 46 -8.33 -5.86 -23.50
N LEU A 47 -8.96 -7.01 -23.74
CA LEU A 47 -9.81 -7.25 -24.91
C LEU A 47 -11.06 -6.37 -24.89
N VAL A 48 -11.75 -6.29 -23.75
CA VAL A 48 -12.95 -5.45 -23.59
C VAL A 48 -12.62 -3.99 -23.89
N VAL A 49 -11.55 -3.44 -23.31
CA VAL A 49 -11.12 -2.06 -23.55
C VAL A 49 -10.67 -1.84 -25.00
N LYS A 50 -10.05 -2.83 -25.62
CA LYS A 50 -9.56 -2.72 -27.01
C LYS A 50 -10.69 -2.80 -28.04
N LEU A 51 -11.69 -3.63 -27.80
CA LEU A 51 -12.75 -3.95 -28.76
C LEU A 51 -13.98 -3.06 -28.58
N ILE A 52 -14.28 -2.67 -27.34
CA ILE A 52 -15.40 -1.79 -27.04
C ILE A 52 -14.83 -0.39 -26.91
N PRO A 53 -15.28 0.59 -27.73
CA PRO A 53 -14.89 1.99 -27.59
C PRO A 53 -15.61 2.59 -26.37
N ILE A 54 -15.27 2.08 -25.18
CA ILE A 54 -15.73 2.60 -23.88
C ILE A 54 -15.12 4.00 -23.67
N TYR A 55 -13.99 4.27 -24.31
CA TYR A 55 -13.23 5.49 -24.19
C TYR A 55 -13.35 6.30 -25.48
N THR A 56 -14.06 7.41 -25.38
CA THR A 56 -13.96 8.50 -26.35
C THR A 56 -12.67 9.27 -26.09
N ILE A 57 -11.86 9.46 -27.13
CA ILE A 57 -10.70 10.36 -27.10
C ILE A 57 -11.17 11.83 -27.03
N GLU A 58 -12.47 12.07 -27.19
CA GLU A 58 -13.07 13.38 -27.14
C GLU A 58 -13.10 13.93 -25.70
N VAL A 59 -12.33 15.01 -25.56
CA VAL A 59 -12.46 16.16 -24.65
C VAL A 59 -13.53 16.06 -23.54
N PRO A 60 -13.18 16.34 -22.27
CA PRO A 60 -12.02 17.11 -21.85
C PRO A 60 -10.78 16.27 -21.46
N LEU A 61 -9.63 16.67 -21.99
CA LEU A 61 -8.34 16.24 -21.47
C LEU A 61 -8.10 16.87 -20.09
N VAL A 62 -7.74 16.04 -19.13
CA VAL A 62 -7.36 16.46 -17.79
C VAL A 62 -5.86 16.60 -17.72
N TYR A 63 -5.40 17.74 -17.22
CA TYR A 63 -4.00 18.05 -17.03
C TYR A 63 -3.66 18.02 -15.56
N ILE A 64 -2.79 17.09 -15.15
CA ILE A 64 -2.22 17.07 -13.81
C ILE A 64 -0.81 17.63 -13.89
N THR A 65 -0.64 18.90 -13.48
CA THR A 65 0.67 19.54 -13.36
C THR A 65 1.36 19.03 -12.11
N TYR A 66 2.48 18.32 -12.27
CA TYR A 66 3.28 17.79 -11.16
C TYR A 66 4.60 18.55 -10.97
N SER A 67 5.01 19.34 -11.96
CA SER A 67 6.17 20.23 -11.89
C SER A 67 6.02 21.38 -12.87
N GLN A 68 6.83 22.44 -12.70
CA GLN A 68 6.83 23.62 -13.56
C GLN A 68 6.94 23.22 -15.04
N GLY A 69 5.88 23.45 -15.81
CA GLY A 69 5.80 23.13 -17.23
C GLY A 69 5.71 21.64 -17.59
N LYS A 70 5.51 20.73 -16.61
CA LYS A 70 5.31 19.30 -16.86
C LYS A 70 3.96 18.84 -16.33
N SER A 71 3.10 18.39 -17.24
CA SER A 71 1.78 17.84 -16.95
C SER A 71 1.66 16.41 -17.46
N ILE A 72 0.90 15.61 -16.72
CA ILE A 72 0.39 14.33 -17.20
C ILE A 72 -0.97 14.61 -17.81
N THR A 73 -1.17 14.22 -19.06
CA THR A 73 -2.42 14.42 -19.78
C THR A 73 -3.12 13.09 -19.97
N PHE A 74 -4.40 13.02 -19.62
CA PHE A 74 -5.25 11.85 -19.85
C PHE A 74 -6.68 12.29 -20.19
N SER A 75 -7.45 11.40 -20.82
CA SER A 75 -8.87 11.67 -21.09
C SER A 75 -9.67 11.62 -19.79
N GLY A 76 -10.49 12.64 -19.50
CA GLY A 76 -11.37 12.66 -18.33
C GLY A 76 -12.32 11.44 -18.29
N ASP A 77 -12.85 11.06 -19.45
CA ASP A 77 -13.67 9.86 -19.61
C ASP A 77 -12.90 8.60 -19.23
N PHE A 78 -11.63 8.49 -19.64
CA PHE A 78 -10.77 7.38 -19.25
C PHE A 78 -10.58 7.31 -17.73
N GLY A 79 -10.47 8.45 -17.05
CA GLY A 79 -10.42 8.50 -15.59
C GLY A 79 -11.69 7.94 -14.93
N ILE A 80 -12.87 8.38 -15.38
CA ILE A 80 -14.16 7.91 -14.85
C ILE A 80 -14.36 6.42 -15.10
N TRP A 81 -14.11 5.96 -16.33
CA TRP A 81 -14.23 4.55 -16.67
C TRP A 81 -13.20 3.68 -15.95
N SER A 82 -12.02 4.20 -15.65
CA SER A 82 -11.03 3.51 -14.82
C SER A 82 -11.52 3.32 -13.38
N LEU A 83 -12.31 4.25 -12.83
CA LEU A 83 -12.99 4.02 -11.54
C LEU A 83 -13.97 2.84 -11.66
N ILE A 84 -14.87 2.88 -12.64
CA ILE A 84 -15.90 1.85 -12.80
C ILE A 84 -15.24 0.46 -13.01
N LEU A 85 -14.27 0.38 -13.93
CA LEU A 85 -13.55 -0.85 -14.21
C LEU A 85 -12.74 -1.34 -13.01
N GLY A 86 -12.04 -0.46 -12.29
CA GLY A 86 -11.31 -0.82 -11.09
C GLY A 86 -12.22 -1.44 -10.02
N ALA A 87 -13.40 -0.85 -9.81
CA ALA A 87 -14.37 -1.39 -8.86
C ALA A 87 -14.88 -2.78 -9.28
N LEU A 88 -15.28 -2.93 -10.55
CA LEU A 88 -15.75 -4.21 -11.10
C LEU A 88 -14.66 -5.29 -11.03
N VAL A 89 -13.42 -4.97 -11.40
CA VAL A 89 -12.29 -5.90 -11.38
C VAL A 89 -11.98 -6.35 -9.96
N SER A 90 -11.89 -5.43 -8.99
CA SER A 90 -11.64 -5.81 -7.59
C SER A 90 -12.77 -6.66 -7.02
N ILE A 91 -14.04 -6.31 -7.26
CA ILE A 91 -15.19 -7.14 -6.84
C ILE A 91 -15.08 -8.54 -7.44
N LEU A 92 -14.75 -8.63 -8.73
CA LEU A 92 -14.62 -9.92 -9.42
C LEU A 92 -13.46 -10.74 -8.87
N TYR A 93 -12.31 -10.13 -8.56
CA TYR A 93 -11.23 -10.82 -7.84
C TYR A 93 -11.69 -11.38 -6.50
N TYR A 94 -12.45 -10.61 -5.73
CA TYR A 94 -12.95 -11.07 -4.43
C TYR A 94 -13.89 -12.26 -4.57
N VAL A 95 -14.83 -12.21 -5.52
CA VAL A 95 -15.73 -13.31 -5.82
C VAL A 95 -14.92 -14.55 -6.25
N LEU A 96 -14.01 -14.40 -7.21
CA LEU A 96 -13.24 -15.52 -7.74
C LEU A 96 -12.33 -16.15 -6.68
N PHE A 97 -11.61 -15.36 -5.88
CA PHE A 97 -10.77 -15.90 -4.80
C PHE A 97 -11.60 -16.56 -3.70
N PHE A 98 -12.77 -16.00 -3.36
CA PHE A 98 -13.67 -16.58 -2.37
C PHE A 98 -14.21 -17.96 -2.76
N PHE A 99 -14.59 -18.13 -4.03
CA PHE A 99 -15.17 -19.38 -4.53
C PHE A 99 -14.12 -20.40 -4.98
N ILE A 100 -13.11 -19.98 -5.75
CA ILE A 100 -12.09 -20.90 -6.30
C ILE A 100 -11.13 -21.37 -5.21
N ARG A 101 -10.81 -20.48 -4.25
CA ARG A 101 -9.89 -20.75 -3.12
C ARG A 101 -8.56 -21.31 -3.61
N PRO A 102 -7.65 -20.47 -4.15
CA PRO A 102 -6.40 -20.93 -4.74
C PRO A 102 -5.53 -21.79 -3.80
N SER A 103 -5.62 -21.59 -2.48
CA SER A 103 -4.92 -22.37 -1.44
C SER A 103 -5.68 -23.62 -0.96
N GLY A 104 -6.95 -23.75 -1.33
CA GLY A 104 -7.88 -24.75 -0.80
C GLY A 104 -8.30 -24.50 0.66
N ILE A 105 -7.88 -23.39 1.28
CA ILE A 105 -8.27 -23.00 2.63
C ILE A 105 -9.66 -22.35 2.59
N THR A 106 -10.51 -22.70 3.55
CA THR A 106 -11.79 -22.01 3.73
C THR A 106 -11.56 -20.61 4.31
N PRO A 107 -12.12 -19.55 3.71
CA PRO A 107 -12.01 -18.20 4.24
C PRO A 107 -12.46 -18.11 5.71
N ASP A 108 -11.62 -17.54 6.57
CA ASP A 108 -11.94 -17.23 7.96
C ASP A 108 -12.18 -15.72 8.11
N PHE A 109 -13.36 -15.36 8.62
CA PHE A 109 -13.73 -13.97 8.88
C PHE A 109 -13.20 -13.46 10.24
N GLY A 110 -12.71 -14.37 11.07
CA GLY A 110 -12.23 -14.09 12.41
C GLY A 110 -13.34 -13.73 13.41
N PRO A 111 -12.97 -13.51 14.68
CA PRO A 111 -13.93 -13.16 15.71
C PRO A 111 -14.59 -11.82 15.38
N LYS A 112 -15.93 -11.79 15.44
CA LYS A 112 -16.76 -10.62 15.13
C LYS A 112 -16.46 -9.99 13.75
N ALA A 113 -16.10 -10.81 12.75
CA ALA A 113 -15.80 -10.38 11.39
C ALA A 113 -14.64 -9.35 11.26
N LYS A 114 -13.75 -9.29 12.26
CA LYS A 114 -12.63 -8.33 12.29
C LYS A 114 -11.74 -8.43 11.04
N TRP A 115 -11.45 -9.65 10.56
CA TRP A 115 -10.60 -9.84 9.39
C TRP A 115 -11.32 -9.46 8.10
N LEU A 116 -12.64 -9.69 8.03
CA LEU A 116 -13.46 -9.24 6.91
C LEU A 116 -13.49 -7.71 6.80
N ILE A 117 -13.62 -7.00 7.91
CA ILE A 117 -13.60 -5.52 7.91
C ILE A 117 -12.25 -5.00 7.41
N ALA A 118 -11.14 -5.54 7.94
CA ALA A 118 -9.80 -5.14 7.50
C ALA A 118 -9.56 -5.46 6.02
N TYR A 119 -10.04 -6.63 5.57
CA TYR A 119 -9.99 -7.02 4.17
C TYR A 119 -10.75 -6.05 3.27
N ILE A 120 -12.01 -5.71 3.61
CA ILE A 120 -12.84 -4.76 2.84
C ILE A 120 -12.19 -3.37 2.78
N ILE A 121 -11.62 -2.88 3.89
CA ILE A 121 -10.94 -1.59 3.91
C ILE A 121 -9.71 -1.61 2.98
N LEU A 122 -8.88 -2.65 3.06
CA LEU A 122 -7.68 -2.76 2.24
C LEU A 122 -8.00 -3.04 0.77
N ALA A 123 -9.10 -3.71 0.51
CA ALA A 123 -9.68 -3.93 -0.81
C ALA A 123 -10.02 -2.61 -1.53
N LEU A 124 -10.48 -1.58 -0.80
CA LEU A 124 -10.72 -0.26 -1.38
C LEU A 124 -9.43 0.38 -1.91
N PHE A 125 -8.28 0.09 -1.32
CA PHE A 125 -6.99 0.57 -1.84
C PHE A 125 -6.59 -0.13 -3.14
N GLY A 126 -6.97 -1.39 -3.35
CA GLY A 126 -6.77 -2.07 -4.64
C GLY A 126 -7.52 -1.37 -5.77
N TYR A 127 -8.79 -1.05 -5.51
CA TYR A 127 -9.63 -0.25 -6.40
C TYR A 127 -9.03 1.14 -6.70
N LEU A 128 -8.60 1.89 -5.68
CA LEU A 128 -7.99 3.21 -5.89
C LEU A 128 -6.63 3.10 -6.63
N ALA A 129 -5.87 2.05 -6.36
CA ALA A 129 -4.60 1.80 -7.05
C ALA A 129 -4.82 1.53 -8.54
N TYR A 130 -5.91 0.83 -8.91
CA TYR A 130 -6.28 0.62 -10.30
C TYR A 130 -6.36 1.94 -11.07
N LEU A 131 -7.12 2.90 -10.53
CA LEU A 131 -7.30 4.23 -11.11
C LEU A 131 -5.96 4.93 -11.32
N VAL A 132 -5.14 4.98 -10.27
CA VAL A 132 -3.87 5.70 -10.29
C VAL A 132 -2.92 5.08 -11.31
N ILE A 133 -2.80 3.75 -11.34
CA ILE A 133 -1.93 3.04 -12.29
C ILE A 133 -2.41 3.26 -13.72
N ALA A 134 -3.71 3.11 -13.98
CA ALA A 134 -4.26 3.27 -15.32
C ALA A 134 -4.03 4.67 -15.88
N ILE A 135 -4.33 5.72 -15.09
CA ILE A 135 -4.13 7.12 -15.48
C ILE A 135 -2.64 7.42 -15.69
N LEU A 136 -1.79 6.97 -14.78
CA LEU A 136 -0.35 7.24 -14.84
C LEU A 136 0.31 6.60 -16.06
N LEU A 137 -0.03 5.35 -16.39
CA LEU A 137 0.47 4.67 -17.58
C LEU A 137 -0.06 5.30 -18.86
N SER A 138 -1.35 5.63 -18.92
CA SER A 138 -1.97 6.35 -20.05
C SER A 138 -1.29 7.70 -20.30
N GLY A 139 -0.99 8.43 -19.22
CA GLY A 139 -0.27 9.68 -19.25
C GLY A 139 1.19 9.58 -19.72
N TRP A 140 1.78 8.38 -19.70
CA TRP A 140 3.07 8.06 -20.35
C TRP A 140 2.90 7.56 -21.80
N SER A 141 1.78 7.90 -22.43
CA SER A 141 1.47 7.53 -23.82
C SER A 141 1.35 6.02 -24.05
N ILE A 142 1.12 5.22 -23.01
CA ILE A 142 0.77 3.80 -23.15
C ILE A 142 -0.70 3.69 -23.55
N SER A 143 -0.99 2.83 -24.53
CA SER A 143 -2.37 2.61 -25.01
C SER A 143 -3.34 2.30 -23.85
N LEU A 144 -4.57 2.82 -23.94
CA LEU A 144 -5.60 2.67 -22.89
C LEU A 144 -5.81 1.20 -22.49
N ALA A 145 -5.87 0.28 -23.46
CA ALA A 145 -6.00 -1.16 -23.22
C ALA A 145 -4.83 -1.74 -22.43
N THR A 146 -3.61 -1.34 -22.77
CA THR A 146 -2.41 -1.84 -22.07
C THR A 146 -2.34 -1.25 -20.67
N SER A 147 -2.68 0.02 -20.49
CA SER A 147 -2.75 0.68 -19.17
C SER A 147 -3.78 0.01 -18.26
N SER A 148 -5.00 -0.23 -18.75
CA SER A 148 -6.05 -0.95 -18.02
C SER A 148 -5.65 -2.41 -17.71
N GLY A 149 -5.01 -3.11 -18.67
CA GLY A 149 -4.54 -4.48 -18.46
C GLY A 149 -3.43 -4.57 -17.40
N VAL A 150 -2.42 -3.69 -17.46
CA VAL A 150 -1.36 -3.64 -16.44
C VAL A 150 -1.93 -3.28 -15.07
N ALA A 151 -2.88 -2.35 -15.00
CA ALA A 151 -3.59 -2.04 -13.75
C ALA A 151 -4.34 -3.26 -13.20
N THR A 152 -5.07 -4.01 -14.04
CA THR A 152 -5.74 -5.26 -13.65
C THR A 152 -4.76 -6.28 -13.10
N LEU A 153 -3.63 -6.48 -13.76
CA LEU A 153 -2.59 -7.42 -13.34
C LEU A 153 -2.04 -7.07 -11.94
N LEU A 154 -1.60 -5.83 -11.75
CA LEU A 154 -0.98 -5.39 -10.50
C LEU A 154 -1.97 -5.40 -9.32
N VAL A 155 -3.20 -4.95 -9.55
CA VAL A 155 -4.26 -4.98 -8.54
C VAL A 155 -4.66 -6.41 -8.21
N GLY A 156 -4.73 -7.32 -9.19
CA GLY A 156 -5.00 -8.73 -8.95
C GLY A 156 -3.94 -9.39 -8.06
N ILE A 157 -2.66 -9.05 -8.24
CA ILE A 157 -1.58 -9.51 -7.36
C ILE A 157 -1.78 -8.97 -5.94
N TYR A 158 -2.07 -7.67 -5.81
CA TYR A 158 -2.33 -7.04 -4.52
C TYR A 158 -3.54 -7.68 -3.80
N ASP A 159 -4.68 -7.77 -4.46
CA ASP A 159 -5.94 -8.31 -3.92
C ASP A 159 -5.77 -9.77 -3.50
N TYR A 160 -4.99 -10.56 -4.28
CA TYR A 160 -4.63 -11.92 -3.90
C TYR A 160 -3.80 -11.97 -2.60
N LEU A 161 -2.80 -11.10 -2.46
CA LEU A 161 -1.99 -11.04 -1.24
C LEU A 161 -2.80 -10.58 -0.03
N ILE A 162 -3.72 -9.63 -0.20
CA ILE A 162 -4.65 -9.18 0.84
C ILE A 162 -5.61 -10.30 1.26
N TYR A 163 -6.16 -11.03 0.29
CA TYR A 163 -6.99 -12.22 0.52
C TYR A 163 -6.22 -13.26 1.35
N LYS A 164 -5.00 -13.64 0.95
CA LYS A 164 -4.19 -14.57 1.75
C LYS A 164 -3.89 -14.05 3.14
N SER A 165 -3.55 -12.77 3.26
CA SER A 165 -3.22 -12.16 4.55
C SER A 165 -4.38 -12.28 5.52
N TYR A 166 -5.58 -11.83 5.13
CA TYR A 166 -6.71 -11.67 6.04
C TYR A 166 -7.71 -12.82 6.03
N MET A 167 -8.01 -13.43 4.87
CA MET A 167 -8.99 -14.52 4.77
C MET A 167 -8.37 -15.90 5.02
N GLU A 168 -7.07 -16.08 4.77
CA GLU A 168 -6.35 -17.35 5.05
C GLU A 168 -5.46 -17.28 6.30
N GLY A 169 -5.60 -16.23 7.12
CA GLY A 169 -4.89 -16.11 8.39
C GLY A 169 -3.36 -15.89 8.27
N ARG A 170 -2.82 -15.54 7.09
CA ARG A 170 -1.38 -15.27 6.94
C ARG A 170 -0.93 -14.01 7.69
N THR A 171 -1.86 -13.17 8.16
CA THR A 171 -1.59 -12.09 9.12
C THR A 171 -0.95 -12.57 10.44
N MET A 172 -1.05 -13.85 10.76
CA MET A 172 -0.44 -14.47 11.95
C MET A 172 0.92 -15.12 11.65
N SER A 173 1.31 -15.21 10.38
CA SER A 173 2.57 -15.86 9.99
C SER A 173 3.80 -15.02 10.34
N ASN A 174 4.79 -15.64 10.97
CA ASN A 174 6.09 -15.01 11.25
C ASN A 174 7.10 -15.16 10.10
N ALA A 175 6.68 -15.68 8.94
CA ALA A 175 7.56 -15.73 7.78
C ALA A 175 7.93 -14.31 7.32
N LEU A 176 9.19 -14.12 6.94
CA LEU A 176 9.76 -12.81 6.61
C LEU A 176 8.95 -12.07 5.54
N PHE A 177 8.50 -12.78 4.49
CA PHE A 177 7.64 -12.19 3.46
C PHE A 177 6.34 -11.60 4.02
N TRP A 178 5.61 -12.36 4.85
CA TRP A 178 4.34 -11.92 5.44
C TRP A 178 4.53 -10.80 6.46
N GLU A 179 5.66 -10.78 7.15
CA GLU A 179 6.04 -9.69 8.06
C GLU A 179 6.30 -8.38 7.28
N ILE A 180 7.12 -8.44 6.22
CA ILE A 180 7.38 -7.29 5.32
C ILE A 180 6.08 -6.81 4.68
N PHE A 181 5.23 -7.73 4.21
CA PHE A 181 3.97 -7.37 3.57
C PHE A 181 3.03 -6.64 4.54
N ARG A 182 2.87 -7.13 5.77
CA ARG A 182 2.11 -6.41 6.81
C ARG A 182 2.72 -5.05 7.13
N PHE A 183 4.05 -4.98 7.19
CA PHE A 183 4.75 -3.72 7.40
C PHE A 183 4.48 -2.71 6.29
N ALA A 184 4.49 -3.14 5.03
CA ALA A 184 4.18 -2.31 3.87
C ALA A 184 2.72 -1.81 3.93
N ILE A 185 1.75 -2.66 4.28
CA ILE A 185 0.35 -2.26 4.45
C ILE A 185 0.21 -1.20 5.55
N VAL A 186 0.85 -1.40 6.70
CA VAL A 186 0.84 -0.42 7.79
C VAL A 186 1.47 0.90 7.36
N GLY A 187 2.55 0.84 6.59
CA GLY A 187 3.18 2.02 5.97
C GLY A 187 2.23 2.75 5.01
N LEU A 188 1.50 2.02 4.16
CA LEU A 188 0.51 2.59 3.25
C LEU A 188 -0.61 3.31 4.01
N VAL A 189 -1.18 2.66 5.04
CA VAL A 189 -2.22 3.28 5.88
C VAL A 189 -1.69 4.54 6.56
N ALA A 190 -0.48 4.50 7.11
CA ALA A 190 0.15 5.66 7.72
C ALA A 190 0.36 6.82 6.73
N ALA A 191 0.77 6.52 5.49
CA ALA A 191 0.96 7.53 4.44
C ALA A 191 -0.36 8.21 4.05
N ILE A 192 -1.49 7.51 4.11
CA ILE A 192 -2.81 8.09 3.86
C ILE A 192 -3.18 9.08 4.95
N PHE A 193 -2.97 8.73 6.22
CA PHE A 193 -3.21 9.66 7.34
C PHE A 193 -2.28 10.87 7.31
N ASP A 194 -1.01 10.66 6.93
CA ASP A 194 -0.04 11.74 6.71
C ASP A 194 -0.54 12.72 5.64
N PHE A 195 -0.87 12.21 4.45
CA PHE A 195 -1.36 13.02 3.34
C PHE A 195 -2.68 13.71 3.66
N ALA A 196 -3.64 13.01 4.27
CA ALA A 196 -4.93 13.58 4.64
C ALA A 196 -4.79 14.72 5.66
N THR A 197 -3.93 14.55 6.66
CA THR A 197 -3.64 15.60 7.65
C THR A 197 -2.96 16.79 6.98
N CYS A 198 -1.94 16.54 6.16
CA CYS A 198 -1.27 17.59 5.41
C CYS A 198 -2.26 18.38 4.54
N PHE A 199 -3.15 17.68 3.83
CA PHE A 199 -4.20 18.30 3.00
C PHE A 199 -5.16 19.17 3.83
N ILE A 200 -5.65 18.67 4.97
CA ILE A 200 -6.53 19.43 5.85
C ILE A 200 -5.86 20.70 6.33
N PHE A 201 -4.60 20.61 6.80
CA PHE A 201 -3.89 21.80 7.26
C PHE A 201 -3.63 22.79 6.12
N GLN A 202 -3.09 22.32 4.99
CA GLN A 202 -2.71 23.16 3.87
C GLN A 202 -3.91 23.85 3.22
N PHE A 203 -4.98 23.11 2.93
CA PHE A 203 -6.08 23.60 2.10
C PHE A 203 -7.31 24.04 2.90
N ILE A 204 -7.59 23.41 4.04
CA ILE A 204 -8.79 23.71 4.84
C ILE A 204 -8.47 24.73 5.94
N ILE A 205 -7.42 24.49 6.74
CA ILE A 205 -7.08 25.37 7.87
C ILE A 205 -6.41 26.67 7.40
N PHE A 206 -5.42 26.54 6.51
CA PHE A 206 -4.66 27.68 6.00
C PHE A 206 -5.18 28.21 4.65
N ASN A 207 -6.37 27.79 4.22
CA ASN A 207 -7.05 28.26 3.00
C ASN A 207 -6.19 28.22 1.73
N GLY A 208 -5.30 27.23 1.61
CA GLY A 208 -4.42 27.07 0.44
C GLY A 208 -3.27 28.07 0.38
N SER A 209 -2.93 28.75 1.48
CA SER A 209 -1.81 29.69 1.53
C SER A 209 -0.50 29.03 1.09
N THR A 210 0.17 29.65 0.12
CA THR A 210 1.44 29.18 -0.46
C THR A 210 2.67 29.65 0.32
N ALA A 211 2.48 30.28 1.48
CA ALA A 211 3.58 30.73 2.30
C ALA A 211 4.42 29.55 2.79
N PHE A 212 5.75 29.67 2.71
CA PHE A 212 6.67 28.59 3.02
C PHE A 212 6.45 27.97 4.42
N TYR A 213 6.17 28.80 5.42
CA TYR A 213 5.91 28.33 6.78
C TYR A 213 4.62 27.52 6.89
N VAL A 214 3.60 27.81 6.08
CA VAL A 214 2.32 27.06 6.06
C VAL A 214 2.56 25.65 5.57
N THR A 215 3.26 25.49 4.45
CA THR A 215 3.58 24.17 3.89
C THR A 215 4.48 23.36 4.83
N GLY A 216 5.43 24.03 5.50
CA GLY A 216 6.26 23.42 6.54
C GLY A 216 5.44 22.88 7.71
N ILE A 217 4.49 23.67 8.24
CA ILE A 217 3.61 23.26 9.34
C ILE A 217 2.68 22.12 8.89
N ALA A 218 2.04 22.24 7.73
CA ALA A 218 1.12 21.22 7.21
C ALA A 218 1.82 19.86 7.01
N THR A 219 3.01 19.88 6.40
CA THR A 219 3.84 18.67 6.21
C THR A 219 4.31 18.10 7.54
N GLY A 220 4.73 18.95 8.48
CA GLY A 220 5.14 18.52 9.82
C GLY A 220 4.01 17.85 10.60
N MET A 221 2.79 18.41 10.54
CA MET A 221 1.61 17.82 11.18
C MET A 221 1.22 16.49 10.53
N GLY A 222 1.30 16.39 9.20
CA GLY A 222 1.15 15.14 8.47
C GLY A 222 2.12 14.07 8.98
N PHE A 223 3.40 14.41 9.04
CA PHE A 223 4.46 13.50 9.49
C PHE A 223 4.24 13.02 10.92
N VAL A 224 3.84 13.90 11.84
CA VAL A 224 3.56 13.53 13.23
C VAL A 224 2.44 12.51 13.33
N ILE A 225 1.30 12.75 12.65
CA ILE A 225 0.17 11.82 12.65
C ILE A 225 0.53 10.51 11.94
N GLY A 226 1.18 10.59 10.78
CA GLY A 226 1.63 9.42 10.02
C GLY A 226 2.57 8.52 10.82
N VAL A 227 3.60 9.09 11.45
CA VAL A 227 4.54 8.35 12.31
C VAL A 227 3.84 7.73 13.52
N THR A 228 2.89 8.44 14.12
CA THR A 228 2.12 7.93 15.27
C THR A 228 1.29 6.70 14.89
N ILE A 229 0.52 6.79 13.79
CA ILE A 229 -0.26 5.64 13.29
C ILE A 229 0.66 4.47 12.93
N ASN A 230 1.77 4.76 12.26
CA ASN A 230 2.74 3.75 11.87
C ASN A 230 3.35 3.03 13.10
N TYR A 231 3.66 3.77 14.16
CA TYR A 231 4.17 3.22 15.42
C TYR A 231 3.15 2.29 16.09
N LEU A 232 1.90 2.76 16.24
CA LEU A 232 0.84 1.99 16.88
C LEU A 232 0.58 0.69 16.12
N MET A 233 0.35 0.78 14.81
CA MET A 233 0.08 -0.39 13.98
C MET A 233 1.30 -1.32 13.86
N SER A 234 2.52 -0.80 13.75
CA SER A 234 3.74 -1.65 13.73
C SER A 234 3.86 -2.46 15.02
N THR A 235 3.61 -1.81 16.17
CA THR A 235 3.72 -2.44 17.48
C THR A 235 2.65 -3.51 17.72
N TYR A 236 1.41 -3.27 17.31
CA TYR A 236 0.30 -4.19 17.60
C TYR A 236 -0.01 -5.20 16.48
N MET A 237 0.31 -4.89 15.22
CA MET A 237 -0.09 -5.72 14.06
C MET A 237 1.09 -6.38 13.34
N VAL A 238 2.25 -5.73 13.26
CA VAL A 238 3.39 -6.24 12.49
C VAL A 238 4.26 -7.14 13.35
N TYR A 239 4.72 -6.62 14.50
CA TYR A 239 5.70 -7.29 15.36
C TYR A 239 5.04 -7.98 16.57
N LYS A 240 4.02 -8.80 16.31
CA LYS A 240 3.23 -9.52 17.34
C LYS A 240 4.07 -10.44 18.24
N ALA A 241 5.23 -10.88 17.77
CA ALA A 241 6.14 -11.81 18.46
C ALA A 241 7.37 -11.14 19.09
N ALA A 242 7.42 -9.81 19.17
CA ALA A 242 8.55 -9.11 19.78
C ALA A 242 8.74 -9.60 21.23
N LYS A 243 9.93 -10.14 21.53
CA LYS A 243 10.22 -10.80 22.82
C LYS A 243 10.36 -9.81 23.97
N SER A 244 10.46 -8.51 23.66
CA SER A 244 10.69 -7.44 24.63
C SER A 244 9.58 -6.38 24.59
N ASN A 245 9.26 -5.82 25.76
CA ASN A 245 8.39 -4.65 25.88
C ASN A 245 9.12 -3.33 25.53
N PHE A 246 10.32 -3.39 24.93
CA PHE A 246 11.13 -2.21 24.62
C PHE A 246 10.40 -1.26 23.68
N SER A 247 9.68 -1.79 22.69
CA SER A 247 8.85 -1.02 21.76
C SER A 247 7.82 -0.13 22.45
N LYS A 248 7.29 -0.55 23.61
CA LYS A 248 6.29 0.19 24.40
C LYS A 248 6.90 1.14 25.44
N SER A 249 8.21 1.11 25.63
CA SER A 249 8.92 2.03 26.53
C SER A 249 9.07 3.41 25.91
N ALA A 250 9.17 4.46 26.74
CA ALA A 250 9.51 5.81 26.27
C ALA A 250 10.77 5.83 25.39
N LYS A 251 11.78 5.00 25.73
CA LYS A 251 13.00 4.85 24.91
C LYS A 251 12.71 4.24 23.54
N GLY A 252 11.82 3.26 23.46
CA GLY A 252 11.40 2.64 22.19
C GLY A 252 10.63 3.61 21.31
N ILE A 253 9.72 4.40 21.89
CA ILE A 253 8.97 5.46 21.18
C ILE A 253 9.92 6.53 20.63
N ILE A 254 10.86 7.02 21.45
CA ILE A 254 11.85 8.00 21.01
C ILE A 254 12.73 7.42 19.90
N THR A 255 13.16 6.16 20.03
CA THR A 255 13.94 5.47 18.98
C THR A 255 13.14 5.38 17.69
N PHE A 256 11.85 5.06 17.75
CA PHE A 256 10.96 5.02 16.59
C PHE A 256 10.86 6.39 15.90
N LEU A 257 10.69 7.45 16.69
CA LEU A 257 10.62 8.81 16.18
C LEU A 257 11.93 9.24 15.49
N VAL A 258 13.08 9.03 16.14
CA VAL A 258 14.40 9.36 15.59
C VAL A 258 14.65 8.60 14.28
N LEU A 259 14.37 7.30 14.25
CA LEU A 259 14.51 6.50 13.03
C LEU A 259 13.58 7.00 11.91
N SER A 260 12.35 7.42 12.26
CA SER A 260 11.41 7.95 11.27
C SER A 260 11.88 9.30 10.70
N ILE A 261 12.48 10.18 11.52
CA ILE A 261 13.09 11.44 11.06
C ILE A 261 14.27 11.16 10.13
N LEU A 262 15.14 10.21 10.48
CA LEU A 262 16.24 9.81 9.59
C LEU A 262 15.71 9.25 8.25
N GLY A 263 14.64 8.45 8.29
CA GLY A 263 13.97 7.97 7.08
C GLY A 263 13.43 9.10 6.21
N LEU A 264 12.83 10.13 6.82
CA LEU A 264 12.40 11.34 6.11
C LEU A 264 13.57 12.06 5.44
N LEU A 265 14.69 12.26 6.16
CA LEU A 265 15.90 12.89 5.62
C LEU A 265 16.50 12.11 4.44
N ILE A 266 16.51 10.77 4.52
CA ILE A 266 16.91 9.92 3.40
C ILE A 266 16.00 10.15 2.19
N GLY A 267 14.68 10.20 2.40
CA GLY A 267 13.72 10.47 1.33
C GLY A 267 13.96 11.82 0.64
N VAL A 268 14.18 12.88 1.44
CA VAL A 268 14.51 14.23 0.92
C VAL A 268 15.84 14.21 0.16
N GLY A 269 16.87 13.53 0.69
CA GLY A 269 18.16 13.41 0.02
C GLY A 269 18.08 12.68 -1.31
N ILE A 270 17.28 11.60 -1.39
CA ILE A 270 17.05 10.87 -2.65
C ILE A 270 16.35 11.77 -3.66
N GLN A 271 15.30 12.50 -3.24
CA GLN A 271 14.60 13.44 -4.12
C GLN A 271 15.56 14.51 -4.66
N TYR A 272 16.41 15.09 -3.81
CA TYR A 272 17.41 16.05 -4.25
C TYR A 272 18.38 15.47 -5.30
N VAL A 273 18.89 14.25 -5.08
CA VAL A 273 19.84 13.62 -6.01
C VAL A 273 19.17 13.20 -7.31
N LEU A 274 18.05 12.48 -7.25
CA LEU A 274 17.41 11.91 -8.44
C LEU A 274 16.65 12.96 -9.24
N TYR A 275 15.88 13.80 -8.57
CA TYR A 275 15.03 14.78 -9.24
C TYR A 275 15.76 16.11 -9.46
N ASP A 276 16.22 16.77 -8.39
CA ASP A 276 16.80 18.12 -8.53
C ASP A 276 18.16 18.10 -9.25
N PHE A 277 19.01 17.11 -8.96
CA PHE A 277 20.34 17.03 -9.56
C PHE A 277 20.34 16.26 -10.89
N LEU A 278 19.96 14.98 -10.92
CA LEU A 278 20.06 14.18 -12.15
C LEU A 278 19.05 14.60 -13.23
N PHE A 279 17.78 14.81 -12.87
CA PHE A 279 16.75 15.15 -13.86
C PHE A 279 16.78 16.62 -14.28
N ILE A 280 16.79 17.57 -13.34
CA ILE A 280 16.77 19.00 -13.66
C ILE A 280 18.14 19.47 -14.17
N ASN A 281 19.23 19.26 -13.41
CA ASN A 281 20.54 19.80 -13.79
C ASN A 281 21.23 18.99 -14.91
N LEU A 282 21.21 17.66 -14.82
CA LEU A 282 21.89 16.78 -15.80
C LEU A 282 20.99 16.27 -16.93
N ARG A 283 19.71 16.69 -16.96
CA ARG A 283 18.73 16.37 -18.02
C ARG A 283 18.56 14.87 -18.29
N VAL A 284 18.71 14.03 -17.27
CA VAL A 284 18.50 12.58 -17.37
C VAL A 284 17.00 12.30 -17.50
N SER A 285 16.50 12.19 -18.73
CA SER A 285 15.07 12.24 -19.05
C SER A 285 14.21 11.12 -18.46
N PHE A 286 14.80 9.95 -18.13
CA PHE A 286 14.04 8.82 -17.57
C PHE A 286 13.73 8.97 -16.06
N LEU A 287 14.47 9.80 -15.32
CA LEU A 287 14.27 10.04 -13.87
C LEU A 287 13.19 11.11 -13.62
N THR A 288 12.00 10.88 -14.17
CA THR A 288 10.86 11.77 -13.97
C THR A 288 10.43 11.80 -12.50
N TYR A 289 9.70 12.85 -12.10
CA TYR A 289 9.21 12.99 -10.72
C TYR A 289 8.44 11.76 -10.19
N PRO A 290 7.54 11.10 -10.95
CA PRO A 290 6.89 9.89 -10.46
C PRO A 290 7.85 8.70 -10.28
N VAL A 291 8.91 8.62 -11.10
CA VAL A 291 9.94 7.57 -10.97
C VAL A 291 10.77 7.79 -9.70
N ASP A 292 11.22 9.03 -9.46
CA ASP A 292 11.85 9.42 -8.20
C ASP A 292 10.94 9.11 -7.00
N PHE A 293 9.66 9.48 -7.08
CA PHE A 293 8.66 9.21 -6.04
C PHE A 293 8.58 7.73 -5.68
N VAL A 294 8.58 6.84 -6.68
CA VAL A 294 8.57 5.38 -6.45
C VAL A 294 9.87 4.94 -5.80
N ILE A 295 11.02 5.35 -6.33
CA ILE A 295 12.34 4.94 -5.82
C ILE A 295 12.54 5.39 -4.37
N ARG A 296 12.30 6.67 -4.06
CA ARG A 296 12.45 7.22 -2.70
C ARG A 296 11.51 6.51 -1.72
N THR A 297 10.27 6.22 -2.13
CA THR A 297 9.29 5.53 -1.27
C THR A 297 9.74 4.10 -0.96
N LEU A 298 10.23 3.36 -1.96
CA LEU A 298 10.72 2.00 -1.76
C LEU A 298 11.97 1.97 -0.86
N VAL A 299 12.93 2.86 -1.08
CA VAL A 299 14.16 2.92 -0.28
C VAL A 299 13.85 3.28 1.17
N VAL A 300 13.02 4.30 1.40
CA VAL A 300 12.60 4.70 2.76
C VAL A 300 11.81 3.60 3.45
N MET A 301 10.95 2.87 2.73
CA MET A 301 10.24 1.71 3.26
C MET A 301 11.21 0.61 3.73
N VAL A 302 12.21 0.27 2.91
CA VAL A 302 13.23 -0.74 3.24
C VAL A 302 14.05 -0.31 4.46
N TYR A 303 14.51 0.95 4.48
CA TYR A 303 15.21 1.53 5.62
C TYR A 303 14.37 1.44 6.91
N ASN A 304 13.11 1.86 6.85
CA ASN A 304 12.21 1.84 7.99
C ASN A 304 11.98 0.40 8.48
N TYR A 305 11.81 -0.57 7.58
CA TYR A 305 11.65 -1.98 7.96
C TYR A 305 12.88 -2.50 8.69
N ILE A 306 14.06 -2.39 8.06
CA ILE A 306 15.32 -2.93 8.58
C ILE A 306 15.64 -2.32 9.94
N THR A 307 15.57 -0.99 10.06
CA THR A 307 15.93 -0.31 11.31
C THR A 307 14.96 -0.62 12.44
N ARG A 308 13.65 -0.64 12.19
CA ARG A 308 12.66 -0.97 13.23
C ARG A 308 12.82 -2.40 13.72
N LYS A 309 13.02 -3.35 12.80
CA LYS A 309 13.28 -4.74 13.16
C LYS A 309 14.55 -4.90 13.99
N LEU A 310 15.65 -4.24 13.58
CA LEU A 310 16.95 -4.38 14.24
C LEU A 310 17.06 -3.64 15.57
N PHE A 311 16.43 -2.48 15.72
CA PHE A 311 16.62 -1.62 16.90
C PHE A 311 15.45 -1.63 17.89
N ILE A 312 14.23 -1.98 17.45
CA ILE A 312 13.02 -1.86 18.29
C ILE A 312 12.39 -3.21 18.58
N TYR A 313 12.28 -4.09 17.58
CA TYR A 313 11.48 -5.31 17.64
C TYR A 313 12.31 -6.61 17.58
N ARG A 314 13.51 -6.60 18.17
CA ARG A 314 14.34 -7.81 18.32
C ARG A 314 13.63 -8.95 19.03
#